data_AF-A0A811Z3H7-F1
#
_entry.id   AF-A0A811Z3H7-F1
#
_cell.length_a   1.000
_cell.length_b   1.000
_cell.length_c   1.000
_cell.angle_alpha   90.00
_cell.angle_beta   90.00
_cell.angle_gamma   90.00
#
_symmetry.space_group_name_H-M   'P 1'
#
loop_
_entity.id
_entity.type
_entity.pdbx_description
1 polymer ?
#
loop_
_entity_poly.entity_id
_entity_poly.type
_entity_poly.pdbx_seq_one_letter_code
_entity_poly.pdbx_strand_id
1 'polypeptide(L)' 'MIEVVCNNHLGKKDHIKCNSDDTIRNLKKLPKITAQTGTNWNKIILKKRHKWF' A
#
# COMPACT_ATOMS: atom_id res chain seq x y z
N MET A 1 -2.41 -4.75 -14.66
CA MET A 1 -1.63 -3.93 -13.72
C MET A 1 -2.54 -2.84 -13.19
N ILE A 2 -2.86 -2.89 -11.92
CA ILE A 2 -3.79 -1.99 -11.23
C ILE A 2 -2.95 -0.98 -10.45
N GLU A 3 -3.43 0.26 -10.35
CA GLU A 3 -2.82 1.28 -9.50
C GLU A 3 -3.65 1.46 -8.23
N VAL A 4 -3.00 1.34 -7.08
CA VAL A 4 -3.62 1.51 -5.77
C VAL A 4 -3.01 2.74 -5.10
N VAL A 5 -3.86 3.64 -4.64
CA VAL A 5 -3.45 4.84 -3.91
C VAL A 5 -3.56 4.57 -2.40
N CYS A 6 -2.42 4.66 -1.71
CA CYS A 6 -2.34 4.54 -0.27
C CYS A 6 -2.10 5.92 0.34
N ASN A 7 -2.95 6.33 1.29
CA ASN A 7 -2.74 7.54 2.07
C ASN A 7 -2.01 7.16 3.36
N ASN A 8 -0.93 7.86 3.69
CA ASN A 8 -0.28 7.71 4.98
C ASN A 8 -0.85 8.70 6.02
N HIS A 9 -0.42 8.56 7.27
CA HIS A 9 -0.88 9.40 8.39
C HIS A 9 -0.41 10.87 8.28
N LEU A 10 0.60 11.14 7.45
CA LEU A 10 1.08 12.49 7.14
C LEU A 10 0.32 13.13 5.97
N GLY A 11 -0.70 12.46 5.41
CA GLY A 11 -1.49 12.95 4.29
C GLY A 11 -0.84 12.80 2.91
N LYS A 12 0.37 12.23 2.83
CA LYS A 12 1.01 11.90 1.55
C LYS A 12 0.29 10.71 0.91
N LYS A 13 0.06 10.82 -0.40
CA LYS A 13 -0.53 9.78 -1.23
C LYS A 13 0.57 9.06 -2.01
N ASP A 14 0.78 7.79 -1.71
CA ASP A 14 1.71 6.93 -2.42
C ASP A 14 0.94 6.09 -3.45
N HIS A 15 1.45 6.07 -4.68
CA HIS A 15 0.86 5.36 -5.81
C HIS A 15 1.62 4.05 -6.04
N ILE A 16 0.92 2.94 -5.91
CA ILE A 16 1.50 1.59 -5.96
C ILE A 16 0.91 0.85 -7.14
N LYS A 17 1.74 0.45 -8.09
CA LYS A 17 1.32 -0.45 -9.16
C LYS A 17 1.33 -1.89 -8.64
N CYS A 18 0.27 -2.66 -8.82
CA CYS A 18 0.19 -4.08 -8.45
C CYS A 18 -0.44 -4.91 -9.56
N ASN A 19 -0.27 -6.22 -9.48
CA ASN A 19 -0.99 -7.16 -10.32
C ASN A 19 -2.27 -7.61 -9.63
N SER A 20 -3.24 -8.12 -10.40
CA SER A 20 -4.52 -8.59 -9.85
C SER A 20 -4.34 -9.79 -8.92
N ASP A 21 -3.28 -10.57 -9.13
CA ASP A 21 -2.96 -11.79 -8.37
C ASP A 21 -2.12 -11.50 -7.11
N ASP A 22 -1.70 -10.24 -6.89
CA ASP A 22 -0.90 -9.87 -5.73
C ASP A 22 -1.74 -9.95 -4.43
N THR A 23 -1.26 -10.72 -3.45
CA THR A 23 -1.87 -10.76 -2.12
C THR A 23 -1.50 -9.53 -1.27
N ILE A 24 -2.27 -9.24 -0.23
CA ILE A 24 -1.98 -8.15 0.73
C ILE A 24 -0.57 -8.29 1.34
N ARG A 25 -0.13 -9.52 1.61
CA ARG A 25 1.22 -9.79 2.13
C ARG A 25 2.28 -9.41 1.10
N ASN A 26 2.06 -9.73 -0.17
CA ASN A 26 2.95 -9.35 -1.26
C ASN A 26 2.98 -7.83 -1.43
N LEU A 27 1.83 -7.16 -1.39
CA LEU A 27 1.76 -5.69 -1.45
C LEU A 27 2.62 -5.02 -0.38
N LYS A 28 2.61 -5.53 0.87
CA LYS A 28 3.46 -5.02 1.95
C LYS A 28 4.93 -5.39 1.79
N LYS A 29 5.23 -6.64 1.42
CA LYS A 29 6.60 -7.17 1.34
C LYS A 29 7.37 -6.63 0.14
N LEU A 30 6.67 -6.38 -0.96
CA LEU A 30 7.31 -5.86 -2.15
C LEU A 30 7.99 -4.52 -1.81
N PRO A 31 9.13 -4.22 -2.47
CA PRO A 31 9.84 -2.96 -2.29
C PRO A 31 8.99 -1.73 -2.64
N LYS A 32 7.77 -1.90 -3.14
CA LYS A 32 6.89 -0.79 -3.52
C LYS A 32 6.47 0.06 -2.33
N ILE A 33 6.05 -0.52 -1.21
CA ILE A 33 5.64 0.25 -0.02
C ILE A 33 6.83 0.46 0.92
N THR A 34 7.61 -0.60 1.14
CA THR A 34 8.76 -0.56 2.06
C THR A 34 9.85 0.39 1.57
N ALA A 35 10.14 0.45 0.26
CA ALA A 35 11.15 1.38 -0.26
C ALA A 35 10.60 2.81 -0.39
N GLN A 36 9.32 3.01 -0.70
CA GLN A 36 8.73 4.34 -0.80
C GLN A 36 8.55 5.01 0.58
N THR A 37 8.14 4.25 1.59
CA THR A 37 7.84 4.76 2.93
C THR A 37 9.00 4.54 3.92
N GLY A 38 10.02 3.74 3.57
CA GLY A 38 11.15 3.41 4.47
C GLY A 38 10.75 2.61 5.72
N THR A 39 9.51 2.11 5.77
CA THR A 39 8.95 1.40 6.93
C THR A 39 9.00 -0.09 6.69
N ASN A 40 9.43 -0.87 7.68
CA ASN A 40 9.42 -2.34 7.59
C ASN A 40 7.99 -2.87 7.42
N TRP A 41 7.78 -3.79 6.48
CA TRP A 41 6.48 -4.37 6.11
C TRP A 41 5.67 -4.91 7.29
N ASN A 42 6.34 -5.41 8.33
CA ASN A 42 5.71 -5.89 9.57
C ASN A 42 4.99 -4.79 10.36
N LYS A 43 5.45 -3.54 10.26
CA LYS A 43 4.86 -2.38 10.94
C LYS A 43 3.77 -1.71 10.12
N ILE A 44 3.65 -2.06 8.83
CA ILE A 44 2.67 -1.45 7.93
C ILE A 44 1.32 -2.13 8.12
N ILE A 45 0.32 -1.35 8.53
CA ILE A 45 -1.08 -1.80 8.63
C ILE A 45 -1.86 -1.14 7.49
N LEU A 46 -2.23 -1.94 6.48
CA LEU A 46 -3.10 -1.49 5.40
C LEU A 46 -4.55 -1.64 5.85
N LYS A 47 -5.31 -0.54 5.84
CA LYS A 47 -6.76 -0.54 6.07
C LYS A 47 -7.43 -0.15 4.77
N LYS A 48 -8.47 -0.90 4.36
CA LYS A 48 -9.34 -0.47 3.27
C LYS A 48 -10.02 0.81 3.73
N ARG A 49 -9.79 1.92 3.02
CA ARG A 49 -10.52 3.15 3.27
C ARG A 49 -12.01 2.87 3.10
N HIS A 50 -12.84 3.32 4.04
CA HIS A 50 -14.29 3.24 3.88
C HIS A 50 -14.70 4.09 2.68
N LYS A 51 -15.23 3.44 1.64
CA LYS A 51 -16.17 4.07 0.72
C LYS A 51 -17.54 3.84 1.33
N TRP A 52 -18.02 4.82 2.09
CA TRP A 52 -19.45 5.04 2.13
C TRP A 52 -19.81 5.59 0.75
N PHE A 53 -20.92 5.11 0.19
CA PHE A 53 -21.58 5.81 -0.90
C PHE A 53 -21.72 7.30 -0.56
#